data_AF-A0A1E5XIT1-F1
#
_entry.id   AF-A0A1E5XIT1-F1
#
_cell.length_a   1.000
_cell.length_b   1.000
_cell.length_c   1.000
_cell.angle_alpha   90.00
_cell.angle_beta   90.00
_cell.angle_gamma   90.00
#
_symmetry.space_group_name_H-M   'P 1'
#
loop_
_entity.id
_entity.type
_entity.pdbx_description
1 polymer ?
#
loop_
_entity_poly.entity_id
_entity_poly.type
_entity_poly.pdbx_seq_one_letter_code
_entity_poly.pdbx_strand_id
1 'polypeptide(L)'
;MTFPHDPHDRLPRGDKNRRLSLGASREDLADAAGITVEQLHDYEHTQPDRHFSFAVARRVGEALERLEATRTPLVSNGPVPTDAAE
;
A
#
# COMPACT_ATOMS: atom_id res chain seq x y z
N MET A 1 -3.07 4.76 13.22
CA MET A 1 -4.14 4.77 12.21
C MET A 1 -4.41 3.32 11.83
N THR A 2 -5.59 2.78 12.12
CA THR A 2 -5.95 1.41 11.75
C THR A 2 -6.38 1.44 10.28
N PHE A 3 -5.47 1.02 9.39
CA PHE A 3 -5.81 0.83 7.98
C PHE A 3 -6.82 -0.31 7.84
N PRO A 4 -7.65 -0.30 6.78
CA PRO A 4 -8.67 -1.32 6.61
C PRO A 4 -8.03 -2.70 6.61
N HIS A 5 -8.46 -3.50 7.60
CA HIS A 5 -8.14 -4.93 7.69
C HIS A 5 -8.87 -5.73 6.60
N ASP A 6 -9.90 -5.15 6.00
CA ASP A 6 -10.65 -5.78 4.92
C ASP A 6 -9.90 -5.63 3.58
N PRO A 7 -9.51 -6.74 2.93
CA PRO A 7 -8.94 -6.72 1.58
C PRO A 7 -9.83 -6.05 0.53
N HIS A 8 -11.14 -5.93 0.77
CA HIS A 8 -12.09 -5.29 -0.13
C HIS A 8 -11.98 -3.76 -0.16
N ASP A 9 -11.53 -3.14 0.93
CA ASP A 9 -11.34 -1.69 1.04
C ASP A 9 -9.94 -1.23 0.59
N ARG A 10 -9.08 -2.18 0.18
CA ARG A 10 -7.73 -1.89 -0.30
C ARG A 10 -7.79 -1.32 -1.70
N LEU A 11 -7.13 -0.19 -1.89
CA LEU A 11 -6.99 0.47 -3.18
C LEU A 11 -5.58 0.18 -3.72
N PRO A 12 -5.41 -0.62 -4.79
CA PRO A 12 -4.08 -0.97 -5.29
C PRO A 12 -3.22 0.25 -5.66
N ARG A 13 -3.85 1.31 -6.17
CA ARG A 13 -3.18 2.61 -6.39
C ARG A 13 -2.76 3.31 -5.10
N GLY A 14 -3.55 3.19 -4.04
CA GLY A 14 -3.22 3.74 -2.71
C GLY A 14 -2.03 3.01 -2.10
N ASP A 15 -2.01 1.68 -2.16
CA ASP A 15 -0.89 0.86 -1.69
C ASP A 15 0.40 1.13 -2.48
N LYS A 16 0.31 1.32 -3.80
CA LYS A 16 1.44 1.78 -4.63
C LYS A 16 1.98 3.12 -4.12
N ASN A 17 1.12 4.08 -3.84
CA ASN A 17 1.56 5.39 -3.32
C ASN A 17 2.24 5.26 -1.96
N ARG A 18 1.71 4.43 -1.05
CA ARG A 18 2.35 4.16 0.25
C ARG A 18 3.75 3.59 0.07
N ARG A 19 3.93 2.60 -0.81
CA ARG A 19 5.26 2.04 -1.14
C ARG A 19 6.22 3.13 -1.60
N LEU A 20 5.79 3.97 -2.55
CA LEU A 20 6.60 5.07 -3.08
C LEU A 20 6.95 6.10 -2.00
N SER A 21 6.01 6.45 -1.13
CA SER A 21 6.25 7.35 0.01
C SER A 21 7.27 6.80 1.01
N LEU A 22 7.40 5.48 1.11
CA LEU A 22 8.41 4.81 1.96
C LEU A 22 9.78 4.65 1.27
N GLY A 23 9.90 5.06 0.00
CA GLY A 23 11.11 4.80 -0.79
C GLY A 23 11.38 3.32 -1.06
N ALA A 24 10.38 2.45 -0.85
CA ALA A 24 10.53 1.02 -1.04
C ALA A 24 10.48 0.66 -2.53
N SER A 25 11.45 -0.12 -2.99
CA SER A 25 11.40 -0.69 -4.33
C SER A 25 10.27 -1.74 -4.44
N ARG A 26 9.98 -2.20 -5.65
CA ARG A 26 9.02 -3.32 -5.79
C ARG A 26 9.59 -4.61 -5.25
N GLU A 27 10.90 -4.85 -5.39
CA GLU A 27 11.54 -6.02 -4.78
C GLU A 27 11.37 -6.00 -3.26
N ASP A 28 11.69 -4.86 -2.61
CA ASP A 28 11.54 -4.70 -1.15
C ASP A 28 10.14 -5.09 -0.65
N LEU A 29 9.09 -4.60 -1.32
CA LEU A 29 7.72 -4.87 -0.90
C LEU A 29 7.28 -6.29 -1.26
N ALA A 30 7.69 -6.81 -2.41
CA ALA A 30 7.37 -8.17 -2.84
C ALA A 30 8.00 -9.20 -1.89
N ASP A 31 9.26 -9.00 -1.52
CA ASP A 31 9.99 -9.81 -0.53
C ASP A 31 9.32 -9.73 0.84
N ALA A 32 9.00 -8.51 1.31
CA ALA A 32 8.31 -8.32 2.59
C ALA A 32 6.89 -8.93 2.61
N ALA A 33 6.22 -9.02 1.45
CA ALA A 33 4.89 -9.60 1.30
C ALA A 33 4.91 -11.10 0.97
N GLY A 34 6.07 -11.68 0.65
CA GLY A 34 6.19 -13.08 0.22
C GLY A 34 5.41 -13.36 -1.08
N ILE A 35 5.49 -12.44 -2.05
CA ILE A 35 4.91 -12.55 -3.40
C ILE A 35 5.98 -12.24 -4.44
N THR A 36 5.70 -12.53 -5.71
CA THR A 36 6.62 -12.14 -6.78
C THR A 36 6.46 -10.67 -7.15
N VAL A 37 7.48 -10.09 -7.78
CA VAL A 37 7.45 -8.71 -8.27
C VAL A 37 6.37 -8.54 -9.34
N GLU A 38 6.13 -9.55 -10.17
CA GLU A 38 5.06 -9.57 -11.17
C GLU A 38 3.68 -9.56 -10.51
N GLN A 39 3.47 -10.35 -9.45
CA GLN A 39 2.22 -10.35 -8.69
C GLN A 39 1.94 -8.98 -8.06
N LEU A 40 2.99 -8.33 -7.54
CA LEU A 40 2.88 -6.96 -7.03
C LEU A 40 2.59 -5.96 -8.15
N HIS A 41 3.27 -6.09 -9.29
CA HIS A 41 3.07 -5.23 -10.45
C HIS A 41 1.62 -5.30 -10.96
N ASP A 42 1.08 -6.51 -11.11
CA ASP A 42 -0.27 -6.75 -11.59
C ASP A 42 -1.32 -6.24 -10.61
N TYR A 43 -1.07 -6.41 -9.30
CA TYR A 43 -1.88 -5.79 -8.26
C TYR A 43 -1.87 -4.26 -8.40
N GLU A 44 -0.69 -3.62 -8.40
CA GLU A 44 -0.56 -2.16 -8.50
C GLU A 44 -1.17 -1.56 -9.78
N HIS A 45 -1.19 -2.31 -10.88
CA HIS A 45 -1.75 -1.91 -12.18
C HIS A 45 -3.16 -2.47 -12.43
N THR A 46 -3.82 -2.98 -11.39
CA THR A 46 -5.21 -3.42 -11.52
C THR A 46 -6.06 -2.26 -12.03
N GLN A 47 -6.69 -2.45 -13.19
CA GLN A 47 -7.60 -1.49 -13.78
C GLN A 47 -8.88 -1.41 -12.94
N PRO A 48 -9.61 -0.29 -12.94
CA PRO A 48 -10.85 -0.14 -12.17
C PRO A 48 -11.87 -1.25 -12.43
N ASP A 49 -11.83 -1.82 -13.64
CA ASP A 49 -12.76 -2.84 -14.13
C ASP A 49 -12.23 -4.27 -13.93
N ARG A 50 -11.02 -4.43 -13.37
CA ARG A 50 -10.40 -5.73 -13.09
C ARG A 50 -10.48 -6.08 -11.62
N HIS A 51 -10.78 -7.35 -11.36
CA HIS A 51 -10.66 -7.93 -10.03
C HIS A 51 -9.19 -8.27 -9.72
N PHE A 52 -8.75 -7.93 -8.51
CA PHE A 52 -7.45 -8.35 -7.99
C PHE A 52 -7.61 -9.52 -7.02
N SER A 53 -6.51 -10.22 -6.75
CA SER A 53 -6.49 -11.28 -5.75
C SER A 53 -6.48 -10.70 -4.33
N PHE A 54 -7.52 -10.98 -3.54
CA PHE A 54 -7.60 -10.59 -2.13
C PHE A 54 -6.44 -11.15 -1.29
N ALA A 55 -5.91 -12.32 -1.67
CA ALA A 55 -4.74 -12.90 -1.01
C ALA A 55 -3.48 -12.04 -1.22
N VAL A 56 -3.31 -11.47 -2.42
CA VAL A 56 -2.21 -10.54 -2.73
C VAL A 56 -2.43 -9.22 -1.99
N ALA A 57 -3.63 -8.65 -2.05
CA ALA A 57 -3.97 -7.40 -1.37
C ALA A 57 -3.69 -7.46 0.14
N ARG A 58 -4.09 -8.56 0.80
CA ARG A 58 -3.81 -8.77 2.23
C ARG A 58 -2.31 -8.80 2.52
N ARG A 59 -1.53 -9.56 1.76
CA ARG A 59 -0.08 -9.68 1.96
C ARG A 59 0.65 -8.36 1.74
N VAL A 60 0.27 -7.64 0.68
CA VAL A 60 0.81 -6.30 0.40
C VAL A 60 0.49 -5.34 1.54
N GLY A 61 -0.72 -5.40 2.06
CA GLY A 61 -1.15 -4.57 3.16
C GLY A 61 -0.38 -4.79 4.45
N GLU A 62 -0.26 -6.05 4.88
CA GLU A 62 0.53 -6.43 6.05
C GLU A 62 2.01 -6.05 5.88
N ALA A 63 2.56 -6.20 4.68
CA ALA A 63 3.94 -5.83 4.39
C ALA A 63 4.16 -4.32 4.45
N LEU A 64 3.24 -3.51 3.91
CA LEU A 64 3.30 -2.05 4.01
C LEU A 64 3.26 -1.60 5.46
N GLU A 65 2.39 -2.18 6.30
CA GLU A 65 2.33 -1.85 7.73
C GLU A 65 3.65 -2.19 8.45
N ARG A 66 4.29 -3.32 8.12
CA ARG A 66 5.62 -3.66 8.63
C ARG A 66 6.71 -2.70 8.17
N LEU A 67 6.67 -2.27 6.91
CA LEU A 67 7.63 -1.30 6.37
C LEU A 67 7.42 0.09 6.98
N GLU A 68 6.18 0.52 7.20
CA GLU A 68 5.84 1.78 7.88
C GLU A 68 6.28 1.80 9.34
N ALA A 69 6.21 0.65 10.03
CA ALA A 69 6.70 0.53 11.40
C ALA A 69 8.23 0.63 11.51
N THR A 70 8.97 0.38 10.43
CA THR A 70 10.45 0.31 10.43
C THR A 70 11.12 1.43 9.63
N ARG A 71 10.39 2.14 8.76
CA ARG A 71 10.93 3.19 7.88
C ARG A 71 10.24 4.53 8.14
N THR A 72 11.03 5.60 8.09
CA THR A 72 10.50 6.96 8.04
C THR A 72 10.07 7.27 6.60
N PRO A 73 8.81 7.67 6.35
CA PRO A 73 8.37 8.04 5.02
C PRO A 73 9.19 9.23 4.49
N LEU A 74 9.60 9.14 3.22
CA LEU A 74 10.37 10.15 2.49
C LEU A 74 9.54 11.40 2.17
N VAL A 75 8.22 11.26 2.13
CA VAL A 75 7.29 12.33 1.83
C VAL A 75 6.34 12.51 3.01
N SER A 76 6.42 13.65 3.70
CA SER A 76 5.42 14.05 4.68
C SER A 76 4.39 14.92 3.96
N ASN A 77 3.15 14.45 3.85
CA ASN A 77 2.07 15.19 3.18
C ASN A 77 1.56 16.40 3.99
N GLY A 78 2.33 16.89 4.96
CA GLY A 78 1.88 17.94 5.89
C GLY A 78 0.75 17.46 6.81
N PRO A 79 0.29 18.33 7.73
CA PRO A 79 -0.89 18.01 8.53
C PRO A 79 -2.10 17.81 7.62
N VAL A 80 -2.92 16.78 7.91
CA VAL A 80 -4.25 16.64 7.31
C VAL A 80 -4.99 17.95 7.55
N PRO A 81 -5.56 18.61 6.52
CA PRO A 81 -6.40 19.78 6.72
C PRO A 81 -7.49 19.38 7.70
N THR A 82 -7.41 19.93 8.91
CA THR A 82 -8.47 19.75 9.89
C THR A 82 -9.62 20.57 9.33
N ASP A 83 -10.76 19.92 9.09
CA ASP A 83 -11.97 20.58 8.65
C ASP A 83 -12.45 21.46 9.82
N ALA A 84 -11.78 22.59 10.01
CA ALA A 84 -12.27 23.69 10.82
C ALA A 84 -13.32 24.39 9.94
N ALA A 85 -14.48 23.76 9.84
CA ALA A 85 -15.70 24.42 9.44
C ALA A 85 -16.02 25.44 10.54
N GLU A 86 -15.93 26.72 10.18
CA GLU A 86 -16.43 27.87 10.94
C GLU A 86 -17.96 27.97 10.83
#